data_AF-A0A8C9FL83-F1
#
_entry.id   AF-A0A8C9FL83-F1
#
_cell.length_a   1.000
_cell.length_b   1.000
_cell.length_c   1.000
_cell.angle_alpha   90.00
_cell.angle_beta   90.00
_cell.angle_gamma   90.00
#
_symmetry.space_group_name_H-M   'P 1'
#
loop_
_entity.id
_entity.type
_entity.pdbx_description
1 polymer ?
#
loop_
_entity_poly.entity_id
_entity_poly.type
_entity_poly.pdbx_seq_one_letter_code
_entity_poly.pdbx_strand_id
1 'polypeptide(L)'
;MFWSLLLGNRVRQGLLEQRSEKRSECEHKTPCFALFELSAFLFQINMTHYIKHLSFGRDYPGIVNPLDGTDVTAQQASMMFQYFVKVVPTVYMKVDGEVVRTNQFSVTRHEKIANGLIGDQGLPGVFHLQSHPL
;
A
#
# COMPACT_ATOMS: atom_id res chain seq x y z
N MET A 1 49.88 48.87 4.84
CA MET A 1 51.22 48.35 5.21
C MET A 1 51.10 46.82 5.35
N PHE A 2 52.21 46.10 5.17
CA PHE A 2 52.35 44.62 5.22
C PHE A 2 51.60 43.86 4.08
N TRP A 3 52.23 43.06 3.20
CA TRP A 3 53.15 41.89 3.36
C TRP A 3 52.46 40.74 4.12
N SER A 4 52.50 39.46 3.71
CA SER A 4 53.35 38.72 2.74
C SER A 4 52.63 37.44 2.25
N LEU A 5 52.84 36.93 1.01
CA LEU A 5 53.67 35.74 0.63
C LEU A 5 53.36 34.44 1.45
N LEU A 6 53.21 33.21 0.93
CA LEU A 6 53.29 32.57 -0.41
C LEU A 6 52.09 31.58 -0.56
N LEU A 7 51.83 30.78 -1.61
CA LEU A 7 52.44 30.41 -2.91
C LEU A 7 51.37 30.66 -4.03
N GLY A 8 51.53 30.42 -5.35
CA GLY A 8 52.63 29.94 -6.21
C GLY A 8 52.04 29.39 -7.53
N ASN A 9 52.16 30.15 -8.62
CA ASN A 9 51.42 29.90 -9.88
C ASN A 9 51.83 28.62 -10.64
N ARG A 10 50.85 27.94 -11.26
CA ARG A 10 51.03 27.49 -12.66
C ARG A 10 49.71 27.40 -13.45
N VAL A 11 49.74 28.02 -14.63
CA VAL A 11 48.76 27.97 -15.76
C VAL A 11 47.31 28.36 -15.46
N ARG A 12 46.98 29.63 -15.75
CA ARG A 12 45.68 29.97 -16.36
C ARG A 12 45.77 29.79 -17.88
N GLN A 13 45.00 28.86 -18.42
CA GLN A 13 44.28 29.01 -19.69
C GLN A 13 42.84 28.61 -19.34
N GLY A 14 41.87 29.53 -19.40
CA GLY A 14 41.23 29.84 -20.68
C GLY A 14 40.26 28.71 -20.99
N LEU A 15 39.20 28.53 -20.21
CA LEU A 15 37.88 29.11 -20.53
C LEU A 15 37.57 29.11 -22.03
N LEU A 16 37.52 27.92 -22.66
CA LEU A 16 36.70 27.65 -23.85
C LEU A 16 36.51 26.16 -24.17
N GLU A 17 36.47 25.27 -23.16
CA GLU A 17 35.95 23.90 -23.35
C GLU A 17 34.42 23.90 -23.15
N GLN A 18 33.73 24.56 -24.09
CA GLN A 18 32.27 24.49 -24.22
C GLN A 18 31.91 23.37 -25.21
N ARG A 19 30.76 22.73 -24.94
CA ARG A 19 29.93 21.92 -25.87
C ARG A 19 30.27 20.43 -26.03
N SER A 20 29.22 19.62 -25.89
CA SER A 20 29.11 18.17 -26.15
C SER A 20 29.91 17.25 -25.20
N GLU A 21 29.36 16.15 -24.69
CA GLU A 21 28.19 15.38 -25.14
C GLU A 21 27.32 14.94 -23.93
N LYS A 22 26.06 15.42 -23.90
CA LYS A 22 24.82 14.77 -23.41
C LYS A 22 24.93 13.83 -22.19
N ARG A 23 24.24 14.02 -21.07
CA ARG A 23 22.77 14.24 -20.95
C ARG A 23 21.99 13.62 -22.12
N SER A 24 22.07 12.30 -22.27
CA SER A 24 21.01 11.51 -22.90
C SER A 24 20.02 11.14 -21.79
N GLU A 25 18.98 11.92 -21.51
CA GLU A 25 17.82 12.08 -22.40
C GLU A 25 17.07 10.75 -22.56
N CYS A 26 16.53 10.23 -21.46
CA CYS A 26 15.42 9.28 -21.49
C CYS A 26 14.13 9.99 -21.94
N GLU A 27 14.14 10.64 -23.10
CA GLU A 27 12.92 11.05 -23.79
C GLU A 27 12.69 10.12 -24.98
N HIS A 28 12.16 8.93 -24.69
CA HIS A 28 11.08 8.33 -25.46
C HIS A 28 9.97 7.86 -24.49
N LYS A 29 9.39 8.85 -23.82
CA LYS A 29 8.03 8.89 -23.25
C LYS A 29 7.50 7.58 -22.62
N THR A 30 8.05 7.20 -21.48
CA THR A 30 7.26 6.58 -20.40
C THR A 30 7.97 6.80 -19.06
N PRO A 31 7.28 7.23 -17.98
CA PRO A 31 7.92 7.38 -16.69
C PRO A 31 8.25 6.00 -16.12
N CYS A 32 9.48 5.82 -15.61
CA CYS A 32 9.90 4.58 -14.95
C CYS A 32 8.98 4.18 -13.77
N PHE A 33 8.29 5.16 -13.17
CA PHE A 33 7.26 4.96 -12.17
C PHE A 33 6.07 4.11 -12.65
N ALA A 34 5.76 4.12 -13.96
CA ALA A 34 4.70 3.30 -14.53
C ALA A 34 5.11 1.83 -14.77
N LEU A 35 6.42 1.51 -14.79
CA LEU A 35 6.90 0.14 -15.03
C LEU A 35 6.64 -0.80 -13.86
N PHE A 36 6.60 -0.28 -12.62
CA PHE A 36 6.25 -1.08 -11.45
C PHE A 36 4.75 -1.40 -11.44
N GLU A 37 3.90 -0.40 -11.67
CA GLU A 37 2.44 -0.53 -11.81
C GLU A 37 2.04 -1.47 -12.96
N LEU A 38 2.69 -1.36 -14.13
CA LEU A 38 2.47 -2.26 -15.28
C LEU A 38 2.78 -3.72 -14.96
N SER A 39 3.76 -3.99 -14.09
CA SER A 39 4.10 -5.36 -13.72
C SER A 39 2.98 -6.05 -12.93
N ALA A 40 2.40 -5.36 -11.95
CA ALA A 40 1.26 -5.87 -11.19
C ALA A 40 0.01 -6.10 -12.05
N PHE A 41 -0.11 -5.38 -13.17
CA PHE A 41 -1.27 -5.45 -14.07
C PHE A 41 -1.17 -6.55 -15.15
N LEU A 42 0.03 -7.00 -15.50
CA LEU A 42 0.24 -8.00 -16.55
C LEU A 42 0.31 -9.44 -16.04
N PHE A 43 0.49 -9.66 -14.74
CA PHE A 43 0.44 -10.99 -14.16
C PHE A 43 -0.99 -11.36 -13.75
N GLN A 44 -1.49 -12.45 -14.33
CA GLN A 44 -2.73 -13.11 -13.94
C GLN A 44 -2.58 -13.77 -12.55
N ILE A 45 -2.63 -12.95 -11.50
CA ILE A 45 -2.43 -13.40 -10.12
C ILE A 45 -3.70 -14.05 -9.56
N ASN A 46 -3.55 -15.22 -8.93
CA ASN A 46 -4.64 -15.89 -8.21
C ASN A 46 -4.81 -15.23 -6.84
N MET A 47 -6.02 -14.73 -6.57
CA MET A 47 -6.34 -13.97 -5.36
C MET A 47 -7.14 -14.77 -4.33
N THR A 48 -7.08 -16.10 -4.45
CA THR A 48 -7.63 -17.06 -3.47
C THR A 48 -6.94 -16.88 -2.12
N HIS A 49 -7.70 -16.73 -1.03
CA HIS A 49 -7.17 -16.45 0.30
C HIS A 49 -8.01 -17.07 1.42
N TYR A 50 -7.37 -17.33 2.55
CA TYR A 50 -8.02 -17.83 3.76
C TYR A 50 -7.75 -16.87 4.94
N ILE A 51 -8.80 -16.31 5.52
CA ILE A 51 -8.71 -15.43 6.68
C ILE A 51 -8.78 -16.30 7.93
N LYS A 52 -7.60 -16.63 8.49
CA LYS A 52 -7.51 -17.48 9.69
C LYS A 52 -8.19 -16.84 10.90
N HIS A 53 -7.87 -15.58 11.18
CA HIS A 53 -8.41 -14.82 12.30
C HIS A 53 -8.24 -13.32 12.04
N LEU A 54 -9.26 -12.52 12.34
CA LEU A 54 -9.18 -11.05 12.35
C LEU A 54 -9.98 -10.51 13.54
N SER A 55 -9.31 -9.84 14.46
CA SER A 55 -9.91 -9.21 15.64
C SER A 55 -9.43 -7.76 15.81
N PHE A 56 -10.18 -6.97 16.57
CA PHE A 56 -9.85 -5.57 16.86
C PHE A 56 -9.84 -5.34 18.37
N GLY A 57 -8.67 -5.32 19.00
CA GLY A 57 -8.49 -5.10 20.43
C GLY A 57 -8.21 -6.40 21.20
N ARG A 58 -8.82 -6.56 22.39
CA ARG A 58 -8.62 -7.74 23.26
C ARG A 58 -9.77 -8.72 23.10
N ASP A 59 -9.47 -9.98 22.82
CA ASP A 59 -10.48 -11.04 22.83
C ASP A 59 -11.08 -11.27 24.22
N TYR A 60 -12.32 -11.77 24.26
CA TYR A 60 -13.00 -12.19 25.47
C TYR A 60 -13.82 -13.47 25.21
N PRO A 61 -14.15 -14.27 26.25
CA PRO A 61 -14.89 -15.52 26.06
C PRO A 61 -16.23 -15.29 25.36
N GLY A 62 -16.46 -16.00 24.26
CA GLY A 62 -17.68 -15.88 23.45
C GLY A 62 -17.66 -14.78 22.39
N ILE A 63 -16.56 -14.06 22.17
CA ILE A 63 -16.40 -13.24 20.98
C ILE A 63 -16.40 -14.13 19.73
N VAL A 64 -17.14 -13.72 18.70
CA VAL A 64 -17.16 -14.37 17.38
C VAL A 64 -16.88 -13.29 16.34
N ASN A 65 -15.70 -13.35 15.72
CA ASN A 65 -15.31 -12.38 14.71
C ASN A 65 -15.87 -12.80 13.34
N PRO A 66 -16.58 -11.91 12.59
CA PRO A 66 -17.26 -12.29 11.35
C PRO A 66 -16.41 -12.84 10.20
N LEU A 67 -15.08 -12.72 10.26
CA LEU A 67 -14.16 -13.20 9.21
C LEU A 67 -13.29 -14.39 9.63
N ASP A 68 -13.38 -14.86 10.87
CA ASP A 68 -12.58 -16.00 11.33
C ASP A 68 -12.95 -17.28 10.57
N GLY A 69 -11.95 -17.93 9.97
CA GLY A 69 -12.13 -19.14 9.17
C GLY A 69 -12.70 -18.92 7.77
N THR A 70 -12.70 -17.69 7.24
CA THR A 70 -13.26 -17.41 5.91
C THR A 70 -12.36 -17.90 4.78
N ASP A 71 -12.78 -18.92 4.04
CA ASP A 71 -12.16 -19.36 2.78
C ASP A 71 -12.76 -18.60 1.59
N VAL A 72 -11.91 -18.17 0.67
CA VAL A 72 -12.26 -17.36 -0.49
C VAL A 72 -11.50 -17.82 -1.71
N THR A 73 -12.18 -18.58 -2.58
CA THR A 73 -11.65 -18.93 -3.90
C THR A 73 -11.90 -17.80 -4.90
N ALA A 74 -10.85 -17.35 -5.59
CA ALA A 74 -10.97 -16.40 -6.70
C ALA A 74 -11.41 -17.12 -7.99
N GLN A 75 -12.51 -16.68 -8.59
CA GLN A 75 -13.06 -17.27 -9.82
C GLN A 75 -12.31 -16.84 -11.09
N GLN A 76 -11.64 -15.69 -11.04
CA GLN A 76 -10.77 -15.21 -12.10
C GLN A 76 -9.41 -14.80 -11.53
N ALA A 77 -8.39 -14.74 -12.39
CA ALA A 77 -7.17 -14.03 -12.08
C ALA A 77 -7.45 -12.53 -11.92
N SER A 78 -6.62 -11.85 -11.13
CA SER A 78 -6.69 -10.40 -10.92
C SER A 78 -8.03 -9.91 -10.36
N MET A 79 -8.69 -10.70 -9.50
CA MET A 79 -9.82 -10.20 -8.71
C MET A 79 -9.37 -9.23 -7.62
N MET A 80 -10.20 -8.24 -7.32
CA MET A 80 -10.06 -7.35 -6.18
C MET A 80 -11.13 -7.69 -5.15
N PHE A 81 -10.71 -8.00 -3.92
CA PHE A 81 -11.59 -8.22 -2.77
C PHE A 81 -11.45 -7.05 -1.78
N GLN A 82 -12.58 -6.45 -1.42
CA GLN A 82 -12.64 -5.33 -0.46
C GLN A 82 -13.56 -5.68 0.70
N TYR A 83 -13.00 -5.72 1.90
CA TYR A 83 -13.70 -5.91 3.16
C TYR A 83 -13.88 -4.57 3.86
N PHE A 84 -15.09 -4.01 3.79
CA PHE A 84 -15.45 -2.79 4.50
C PHE A 84 -15.81 -3.15 5.93
N VAL A 85 -14.90 -2.86 6.85
CA VAL A 85 -15.03 -3.16 8.28
C VAL A 85 -15.65 -1.96 9.00
N LYS A 86 -16.69 -2.20 9.80
CA LYS A 86 -17.27 -1.22 10.74
C LYS A 86 -16.94 -1.65 12.16
N VAL A 87 -16.07 -0.90 12.84
CA VAL A 87 -15.59 -1.22 14.19
C VAL A 87 -16.40 -0.43 15.22
N VAL A 88 -16.89 -1.12 16.25
CA VAL A 88 -17.71 -0.57 17.36
C VAL A 88 -17.00 -0.84 18.69
N PRO A 89 -16.47 0.18 19.37
CA PRO A 89 -15.88 0.02 20.70
C PRO A 89 -16.87 -0.59 21.68
N THR A 90 -16.43 -1.61 22.41
CA THR A 90 -17.26 -2.39 23.34
C THR A 90 -16.52 -2.57 24.67
N VAL A 91 -17.26 -2.60 25.77
CA VAL A 91 -16.74 -2.92 27.09
C VAL A 91 -17.40 -4.20 27.57
N TYR A 92 -16.59 -5.23 27.78
CA TYR A 92 -17.00 -6.49 28.40
C TYR A 92 -16.60 -6.47 29.88
N MET A 93 -17.52 -6.88 30.76
CA MET A 93 -17.26 -7.02 32.19
C MET A 93 -17.34 -8.50 32.55
N LYS A 94 -16.26 -9.03 33.12
CA LYS A 94 -16.23 -10.40 33.66
C LYS A 94 -17.00 -10.48 34.98
N VAL A 95 -17.36 -11.70 35.37
CA VAL A 95 -18.04 -11.99 36.64
C VAL A 95 -17.16 -11.67 37.87
N ASP A 96 -15.83 -11.70 37.70
CA ASP A 96 -14.84 -11.29 38.71
C ASP A 96 -14.66 -9.75 38.82
N GLY A 97 -15.34 -8.97 37.98
CA GLY A 97 -15.23 -7.52 37.91
C GLY A 97 -14.14 -6.98 36.98
N GLU A 98 -13.36 -7.82 36.29
CA GLU A 98 -12.38 -7.33 35.32
C GLU A 98 -13.05 -6.67 34.10
N VAL A 99 -12.61 -5.46 33.76
CA VAL A 99 -13.13 -4.68 32.64
C VAL A 99 -12.23 -4.84 31.41
N VAL A 100 -12.74 -5.54 30.40
CA VAL A 100 -12.08 -5.74 29.11
C VAL A 100 -12.62 -4.71 28.11
N ARG A 101 -11.79 -3.72 27.77
CA ARG A 101 -12.04 -2.82 26.63
C ARG A 101 -11.62 -3.53 25.34
N THR A 102 -12.55 -3.64 24.41
CA THR A 102 -12.44 -4.40 23.16
C THR A 102 -13.24 -3.71 22.04
N ASN A 103 -13.36 -4.32 20.87
CA ASN A 103 -14.26 -3.86 19.82
C ASN A 103 -15.02 -5.04 19.23
N GLN A 104 -16.28 -4.82 18.91
CA GLN A 104 -17.02 -5.66 17.98
C GLN A 104 -16.87 -5.07 16.57
N PHE A 105 -17.09 -5.87 15.53
CA PHE A 105 -17.14 -5.34 14.17
C PHE A 105 -18.13 -6.08 13.29
N SER A 106 -18.55 -5.43 12.22
CA SER A 106 -19.27 -6.04 11.10
C SER A 106 -18.52 -5.79 9.80
N VAL A 107 -18.78 -6.61 8.78
CA VAL A 107 -18.08 -6.55 7.50
C VAL A 107 -19.07 -6.63 6.34
N THR A 108 -18.87 -5.75 5.37
CA THR A 108 -19.45 -5.88 4.02
C THR A 108 -18.33 -6.22 3.05
N ARG A 109 -18.46 -7.33 2.29
CA ARG A 109 -17.51 -7.71 1.24
C ARG A 109 -18.01 -7.23 -0.12
N HIS A 110 -17.10 -6.68 -0.90
CA HIS A 110 -17.27 -6.44 -2.33
C HIS A 110 -16.16 -7.18 -3.10
N GLU A 111 -16.48 -7.64 -4.30
CA GLU A 111 -15.53 -8.24 -5.23
C GLU A 111 -15.78 -7.76 -6.65
N LYS A 112 -14.71 -7.55 -7.41
CA LYS A 112 -14.76 -7.22 -8.84
C LYS A 112 -13.51 -7.70 -9.54
N ILE A 113 -13.55 -7.80 -10.87
CA ILE A 113 -12.35 -8.07 -11.66
C ILE A 113 -11.59 -6.75 -11.85
N ALA A 114 -10.28 -6.73 -11.58
CA ALA A 114 -9.43 -5.56 -11.80
C ALA A 114 -9.11 -5.38 -13.30
N ASN A 115 -10.09 -4.93 -14.07
CA ASN A 115 -9.95 -4.67 -15.50
C ASN A 115 -9.38 -3.27 -15.75
N GLY A 116 -8.10 -3.18 -16.10
CA GLY A 116 -7.38 -1.92 -16.36
C GLY A 116 -7.75 -1.21 -17.67
N LEU A 117 -8.82 -1.64 -18.33
CA LEU A 117 -9.31 -1.07 -19.58
C LEU A 117 -10.58 -0.26 -19.32
N ILE A 118 -10.38 1.04 -19.12
CA ILE A 118 -11.38 2.12 -19.24
C ILE A 118 -12.57 2.00 -18.26
N GLY A 119 -12.47 2.72 -17.15
CA GLY A 119 -13.64 3.16 -16.36
C GLY A 119 -13.61 2.77 -14.89
N ASP A 120 -13.20 1.55 -14.56
CA ASP A 120 -13.31 1.02 -13.20
C ASP A 120 -11.94 0.75 -12.55
N GLN A 121 -11.28 1.83 -12.12
CA GLN A 121 -9.96 1.81 -11.49
C GLN A 121 -9.98 0.95 -10.22
N GLY A 122 -9.24 -0.17 -10.23
CA GLY A 122 -8.99 -1.00 -9.06
C GLY A 122 -7.75 -1.85 -9.30
N LEU A 123 -6.86 -1.93 -8.30
CA LEU A 123 -5.73 -2.84 -8.33
C LEU A 123 -6.19 -4.24 -7.87
N PRO A 124 -5.71 -5.33 -8.49
CA PRO A 124 -5.98 -6.67 -7.98
C PRO A 124 -5.33 -6.81 -6.60
N GLY A 125 -6.05 -7.37 -5.62
CA GLY A 125 -5.62 -7.32 -4.23
C GLY A 125 -6.70 -7.71 -3.23
N VAL A 126 -6.30 -7.91 -1.97
CA VAL A 126 -7.19 -8.14 -0.84
C VAL A 126 -7.03 -6.96 0.13
N PHE A 127 -8.08 -6.17 0.30
CA PHE A 127 -8.05 -4.93 1.06
C PHE A 127 -9.03 -4.97 2.23
N HIS A 128 -8.55 -4.59 3.42
CA HIS A 128 -9.37 -4.41 4.61
C HIS A 128 -9.50 -2.91 4.88
N LEU A 129 -10.69 -2.37 4.64
CA LEU A 129 -10.99 -0.94 4.70
C LEU A 129 -11.79 -0.65 5.96
N GLN A 130 -11.15 -0.07 6.98
CA GLN A 130 -11.86 0.40 8.16
C GLN A 130 -12.68 1.65 7.79
N SER A 131 -14.00 1.51 7.81
CA SER A 131 -14.92 2.64 7.71
C SER A 131 -15.13 3.26 9.09
N HIS A 132 -15.07 4.58 9.16
CA HIS A 132 -15.46 5.34 10.35
C HIS A 132 -16.94 5.73 10.21
N PRO A 133 -17.75 5.63 11.28
CA PRO A 133 -19.08 6.24 11.28
C PRO A 133 -18.93 7.76 11.13
N LEU A 134 -19.78 8.36 10.29
CA LEU A 134 -19.93 9.80 10.11
C LEU A 134 -20.72 10.42 11.28
#